data_AF-A0A2L0TV89-F1
#
_entry.id   AF-A0A2L0TV89-F1
#
_cell.length_a   1.000
_cell.length_b   1.000
_cell.length_c   1.000
_cell.angle_alpha   90.00
_cell.angle_beta   90.00
_cell.angle_gamma   90.00
#
_symmetry.space_group_name_H-M   'P 1'
#
loop_
_entity.id
_entity.type
_entity.pdbx_description
1 polymer ?
#
loop_
_entity_poly.entity_id
_entity_poly.type
_entity_poly.pdbx_seq_one_letter_code
_entity_poly.pdbx_strand_id
1 'polypeptide(L)'
;MEVQNLAGLGIDQARQGTAKKPSFDASNVNDQLGATLNQGGLLMRMAQSKGQGLAASRGLGNSTIGIDAAQRAMVDAALPIAQQNAQQANSRFMQDDSQSFTAGQADLDRKQQSSMLDKQQSWQGGQNALDRTQQLTMQGNDFKNQAALNTQNAALQKARDQLLYQQQLGTLSAEGAQRLKELDAQLKNQMTLNNQQNQWNSAEAQKERQQQLTVLEKQFGQETSQLAQQVAANTHGMYLSAIDTAMSSYNERYAALMADSTIKTADKTTMLNNMKNELNSTLTMYQKLYSNINTINPDWTKFPTTSLPGVKVS
;
A
#
# COMPACT_ATOMS: atom_id res chain seq x y z
N MET A 1 22.27 14.90 52.21
CA MET A 1 21.13 14.48 51.37
C MET A 1 20.86 15.62 50.41
N GLU A 2 21.52 15.57 49.27
CA GLU A 2 21.39 16.53 48.18
C GLU A 2 20.17 16.16 47.34
N VAL A 3 19.35 17.16 47.04
CA VAL A 3 18.20 17.08 46.16
C VAL A 3 18.66 17.58 44.80
N GLN A 4 18.85 16.68 43.84
CA GLN A 4 19.06 17.02 42.44
C GLN A 4 17.90 16.50 41.57
N ASN A 5 17.03 17.45 41.22
CA ASN A 5 16.58 17.76 39.87
C ASN A 5 16.14 16.61 38.93
N LEU A 6 14.82 16.44 38.77
CA LEU A 6 14.18 15.68 37.67
C LEU A 6 13.52 16.63 36.63
N ALA A 7 14.19 17.72 36.26
CA ALA A 7 13.79 18.59 35.14
C ALA A 7 14.08 17.93 33.76
N GLY A 8 13.46 16.78 33.49
CA GLY A 8 13.69 16.01 32.26
C GLY A 8 12.46 15.32 31.66
N LEU A 9 11.26 15.53 32.20
CA LEU A 9 10.03 15.00 31.60
C LEU A 9 9.09 16.18 31.37
N GLY A 10 9.09 16.66 30.12
CA GLY A 10 8.21 17.72 29.63
C GLY A 10 6.74 17.33 29.72
N ILE A 11 6.18 17.45 30.91
CA ILE A 11 4.74 17.52 31.16
C ILE A 11 4.44 18.97 31.52
N ASP A 12 4.65 19.86 30.56
CA ASP A 12 4.14 21.21 30.65
C ASP A 12 2.98 21.37 29.66
N GLN A 13 1.87 21.80 30.24
CA GLN A 13 0.69 22.37 29.59
C GLN A 13 -0.26 21.37 28.93
N ALA A 14 -1.15 20.84 29.78
CA ALA A 14 -2.53 20.59 29.42
C ALA A 14 -3.10 21.84 28.72
N ARG A 15 -3.07 21.82 27.38
CA ARG A 15 -3.64 22.85 26.53
C ARG A 15 -5.14 22.82 26.79
N GLN A 16 -5.60 23.79 27.59
CA GLN A 16 -7.01 24.12 27.74
C GLN A 16 -7.57 24.39 26.35
N GLY A 17 -8.15 23.36 25.74
CA GLY A 17 -8.97 23.51 24.55
C GLY A 17 -10.27 24.14 25.00
N THR A 18 -10.43 25.44 24.75
CA THR A 18 -11.76 26.05 24.65
C THR A 18 -12.61 25.13 23.79
N ALA A 19 -13.71 24.60 24.33
CA ALA A 19 -14.61 23.71 23.61
C ALA A 19 -15.01 24.39 22.30
N LYS A 20 -14.37 23.96 21.20
CA LYS A 20 -14.75 24.37 19.85
C LYS A 20 -16.19 23.90 19.71
N LYS A 21 -17.12 24.86 19.52
CA LYS A 21 -18.51 24.54 19.17
C LYS A 21 -18.46 23.41 18.13
N PRO A 22 -19.22 22.32 18.30
CA PRO A 22 -19.22 21.24 17.33
C PRO A 22 -19.44 21.85 15.95
N SER A 23 -18.53 21.54 15.03
CA SER A 23 -18.72 21.88 13.62
C SER A 23 -20.03 21.22 13.20
N PHE A 24 -20.92 21.96 12.56
CA PHE A 24 -22.20 21.43 12.09
C PHE A 24 -21.98 20.16 11.26
N ASP A 25 -22.53 19.03 11.72
CA ASP A 25 -22.46 17.77 11.00
C ASP A 25 -23.79 17.48 10.30
N ALA A 26 -23.77 17.55 8.97
CA ALA A 26 -24.99 17.38 8.18
C ALA A 26 -25.58 15.97 8.28
N SER A 27 -24.80 14.94 8.62
CA SER A 27 -25.26 13.56 8.81
C SER A 27 -25.96 13.33 10.16
N ASN A 28 -25.86 14.30 11.07
CA ASN A 28 -26.33 14.17 12.44
C ASN A 28 -27.74 14.76 12.61
N VAL A 29 -28.66 13.96 13.16
CA VAL A 29 -30.04 14.37 13.42
C VAL A 29 -30.12 15.53 14.42
N ASN A 30 -29.25 15.60 15.44
CA ASN A 30 -29.26 16.67 16.43
C ASN A 30 -28.77 18.01 15.88
N ASP A 31 -27.69 17.98 15.10
CA ASP A 31 -27.17 19.19 14.45
C ASP A 31 -28.17 19.68 13.40
N GLN A 32 -28.77 18.74 12.64
CA GLN A 32 -29.87 19.01 11.72
C GLN A 32 -31.13 19.52 12.45
N LEU A 33 -31.45 19.01 13.64
CA LEU A 33 -32.58 19.45 14.45
C LEU A 33 -32.35 20.87 14.95
N GLY A 34 -31.16 21.15 15.48
CA GLY A 34 -30.74 22.49 15.87
C GLY A 34 -30.77 23.47 14.70
N ALA A 35 -30.29 23.07 13.53
CA ALA A 35 -30.36 23.90 12.32
C ALA A 35 -31.81 24.12 11.84
N THR A 36 -32.64 23.08 11.85
CA THR A 36 -34.05 23.14 11.44
C THR A 36 -34.88 24.02 12.37
N LEU A 37 -34.65 23.92 13.69
CA LEU A 37 -35.29 24.76 14.71
C LEU A 37 -34.85 26.24 14.57
N ASN A 38 -33.57 26.49 14.27
CA ASN A 38 -33.04 27.86 14.07
C ASN A 38 -33.48 28.50 12.75
N GLN A 39 -33.87 27.73 11.73
CA GLN A 39 -34.30 28.25 10.42
C GLN A 39 -35.71 28.86 10.42
N GLY A 40 -36.50 28.73 11.49
CA GLY A 40 -37.74 29.52 11.69
C GLY A 40 -38.81 29.38 10.59
N GLY A 41 -38.85 28.23 9.90
CA GLY A 41 -39.72 27.99 8.74
C GLY A 41 -41.22 28.06 9.04
N LEU A 42 -42.04 28.10 7.99
CA LEU A 42 -43.51 28.17 8.08
C LEU A 42 -44.11 27.04 8.95
N LEU A 43 -43.53 25.84 8.86
CA LEU A 43 -43.88 24.67 9.66
C LEU A 43 -43.63 24.86 11.16
N MET A 44 -42.53 25.54 11.54
CA MET A 44 -42.22 25.87 12.94
C MET A 44 -43.19 26.91 13.49
N ARG A 45 -43.54 27.93 12.70
CA ARG A 45 -44.56 28.92 13.07
C ARG A 45 -45.94 28.28 13.28
N MET A 46 -46.29 27.32 12.42
CA MET A 46 -47.52 26.52 12.53
C MET A 46 -47.50 25.60 13.76
N ALA A 47 -46.38 24.93 14.04
CA ALA A 47 -46.21 24.07 15.21
C ALA A 47 -46.26 24.87 16.52
N GLN A 48 -45.60 26.03 16.56
CA GLN A 48 -45.65 26.98 17.67
C GLN A 48 -47.08 27.50 17.90
N SER A 49 -47.77 27.91 16.83
CA SER A 49 -49.16 28.36 16.89
C SER A 49 -50.10 27.25 17.39
N LYS A 50 -49.93 26.00 16.92
CA LYS A 50 -50.68 24.85 17.44
C LYS A 50 -50.42 24.59 18.92
N GLY A 51 -49.16 24.62 19.36
CA GLY A 51 -48.79 24.44 20.77
C GLY A 51 -49.38 25.55 21.66
N GLN A 52 -49.33 26.80 21.20
CA GLN A 52 -49.95 27.94 21.88
C GLN A 52 -51.48 27.83 21.91
N GLY A 53 -52.12 27.39 20.83
CA GLY A 53 -53.56 27.17 20.77
C GLY A 53 -54.02 26.05 21.71
N LEU A 54 -53.25 24.97 21.83
CA LEU A 54 -53.53 23.88 22.77
C LEU A 54 -53.29 24.29 24.23
N ALA A 55 -52.31 25.16 24.48
CA ALA A 55 -52.07 25.74 25.79
C ALA A 55 -53.19 26.73 26.18
N ALA A 56 -53.64 27.56 25.23
CA ALA A 56 -54.73 28.50 25.42
C ALA A 56 -56.07 27.79 25.68
N SER A 57 -56.38 26.71 24.97
CA SER A 57 -57.59 25.91 25.19
C SER A 57 -57.63 25.18 26.53
N ARG A 58 -56.47 25.05 27.19
CA ARG A 58 -56.33 24.49 28.54
C ARG A 58 -56.17 25.56 29.63
N GLY A 59 -56.28 26.85 29.29
CA GLY A 59 -56.09 27.96 30.23
C GLY A 59 -54.64 28.19 30.68
N LEU A 60 -53.67 27.57 29.99
CA LEU A 60 -52.24 27.58 30.33
C LEU A 60 -51.43 28.55 29.47
N GLY A 61 -52.08 29.46 28.74
CA GLY A 61 -51.46 30.33 27.74
C GLY A 61 -50.37 31.28 28.27
N ASN A 62 -50.40 31.61 29.57
CA ASN A 62 -49.39 32.43 30.26
C ASN A 62 -48.48 31.64 31.20
N SER A 63 -48.62 30.32 31.25
CA SER A 63 -47.87 29.47 32.17
C SER A 63 -46.60 28.95 31.50
N THR A 64 -45.55 28.72 32.28
CA THR A 64 -44.32 28.02 31.83
C THR A 64 -44.64 26.68 31.17
N ILE A 65 -45.72 26.02 31.57
CA ILE A 65 -46.26 24.80 30.97
C ILE A 65 -46.74 25.01 29.52
N GLY A 66 -47.31 26.17 29.18
CA GLY A 66 -47.74 26.51 27.82
C GLY A 66 -46.56 26.80 26.89
N ILE A 67 -45.50 27.40 27.41
CA ILE A 67 -44.24 27.60 26.68
C ILE A 67 -43.56 26.24 26.41
N ASP A 68 -43.52 25.36 27.41
CA ASP A 68 -43.01 23.99 27.27
C ASP A 68 -43.81 23.17 26.23
N ALA A 69 -45.14 23.33 26.19
CA ALA A 69 -45.99 22.66 25.22
C ALA A 69 -45.72 23.15 23.77
N ALA A 70 -45.45 24.45 23.60
CA ALA A 70 -45.09 25.01 22.30
C ALA A 70 -43.69 24.55 21.83
N GLN A 71 -42.71 24.49 22.73
CA GLN A 71 -41.38 23.98 22.41
C GLN A 71 -41.40 22.50 22.03
N ARG A 72 -42.16 21.66 22.75
CA ARG A 72 -42.37 20.25 22.38
C ARG A 72 -43.01 20.10 21.01
N ALA A 73 -44.05 20.88 20.71
CA ALA A 73 -44.69 20.84 19.40
C ALA A 73 -43.71 21.24 18.27
N MET A 74 -42.81 22.18 18.52
CA MET A 74 -41.74 22.55 17.58
C MET A 74 -40.70 21.43 17.41
N VAL A 75 -40.24 20.80 18.49
CA VAL A 75 -39.31 19.67 18.40
C VAL A 75 -39.95 18.49 17.67
N ASP A 76 -41.19 18.14 17.97
CA ASP A 76 -41.92 17.05 17.33
C ASP A 76 -42.12 17.28 15.82
N ALA A 77 -42.33 18.54 15.41
CA ALA A 77 -42.45 18.89 13.99
C ALA A 77 -41.10 18.98 13.27
N ALA A 78 -40.02 19.33 13.98
CA ALA A 78 -38.68 19.47 13.39
C ALA A 78 -37.92 18.14 13.31
N LEU A 79 -38.15 17.22 14.24
CA LEU A 79 -37.48 15.92 14.33
C LEU A 79 -37.55 15.10 13.03
N PRO A 80 -38.71 14.91 12.36
CA PRO A 80 -38.75 14.12 11.13
C PRO A 80 -37.98 14.76 9.97
N ILE A 81 -37.95 16.09 9.90
CA ILE A 81 -37.20 16.83 8.86
C ILE A 81 -35.69 16.69 9.12
N ALA A 82 -35.29 16.83 10.39
CA ALA A 82 -33.91 16.65 10.81
C ALA A 82 -33.43 15.22 10.53
N GLN A 83 -34.27 14.22 10.80
CA GLN A 83 -33.99 12.83 10.46
C GLN A 83 -33.86 12.62 8.95
N GLN A 84 -34.74 13.20 8.14
CA GLN A 84 -34.66 13.10 6.68
C GLN A 84 -33.40 13.76 6.12
N ASN A 85 -33.04 14.96 6.58
CA ASN A 85 -31.85 15.67 6.14
C ASN A 85 -30.56 14.94 6.54
N ALA A 86 -30.52 14.42 7.77
CA ALA A 86 -29.43 13.58 8.26
C ALA A 86 -29.25 12.31 7.42
N GLN A 87 -30.35 11.61 7.10
CA GLN A 87 -30.33 10.42 6.23
C GLN A 87 -29.84 10.74 4.81
N GLN A 88 -30.28 11.88 4.24
CA GLN A 88 -29.85 12.29 2.91
C GLN A 88 -28.38 12.69 2.88
N ALA A 89 -27.90 13.41 3.90
CA ALA A 89 -26.49 13.77 4.03
C ALA A 89 -25.63 12.53 4.23
N ASN A 90 -26.03 11.58 5.07
CA ASN A 90 -25.31 10.33 5.27
C ASN A 90 -25.21 9.53 3.95
N SER A 91 -26.28 9.51 3.16
CA SER A 91 -26.28 8.87 1.83
C SER A 91 -25.29 9.53 0.86
N ARG A 92 -25.11 10.85 0.92
CA ARG A 92 -24.12 11.58 0.10
C ARG A 92 -22.70 11.33 0.57
N PHE A 93 -22.43 11.42 1.87
CA PHE A 93 -21.11 11.09 2.43
C PHE A 93 -20.68 9.68 2.04
N MET A 94 -21.59 8.70 2.12
CA MET A 94 -21.32 7.33 1.67
C MET A 94 -21.01 7.24 0.17
N GLN A 95 -21.72 7.99 -0.66
CA GLN A 95 -21.48 7.99 -2.10
C GLN A 95 -20.12 8.61 -2.43
N ASP A 96 -19.74 9.68 -1.75
CA ASP A 96 -18.45 10.34 -1.91
C ASP A 96 -17.29 9.47 -1.41
N ASP A 97 -17.44 8.81 -0.24
CA ASP A 97 -16.44 7.88 0.31
C ASP A 97 -16.24 6.68 -0.62
N SER A 98 -17.33 6.12 -1.15
CA SER A 98 -17.29 5.01 -2.10
C SER A 98 -16.58 5.42 -3.40
N GLN A 99 -16.86 6.61 -3.92
CA GLN A 99 -16.18 7.15 -5.11
C GLN A 99 -14.70 7.41 -4.85
N SER A 100 -14.37 8.02 -3.71
CA SER A 100 -12.99 8.30 -3.29
C SER A 100 -12.18 7.01 -3.15
N PHE A 101 -12.76 5.99 -2.51
CA PHE A 101 -12.17 4.67 -2.39
C PHE A 101 -11.95 4.04 -3.78
N THR A 102 -12.97 4.03 -4.64
CA THR A 102 -12.89 3.46 -5.98
C THR A 102 -11.82 4.17 -6.83
N ALA A 103 -11.73 5.49 -6.74
CA ALA A 103 -10.73 6.28 -7.43
C ALA A 103 -9.31 5.99 -6.90
N GLY A 104 -9.15 5.86 -5.58
CA GLY A 104 -7.91 5.45 -4.94
C GLY A 104 -7.46 4.07 -5.42
N GLN A 105 -8.36 3.09 -5.41
CA GLN A 105 -8.07 1.73 -5.89
C GLN A 105 -7.64 1.72 -7.36
N ALA A 106 -8.37 2.45 -8.22
CA ALA A 106 -8.02 2.55 -9.63
C ALA A 106 -6.64 3.20 -9.85
N ASP A 107 -6.24 4.14 -9.00
CA ASP A 107 -4.90 4.74 -9.06
C ASP A 107 -3.81 3.78 -8.62
N LEU A 108 -4.05 3.01 -7.55
CA LEU A 108 -3.15 1.95 -7.10
C LEU A 108 -3.00 0.86 -8.17
N ASP A 109 -4.10 0.41 -8.78
CA ASP A 109 -4.08 -0.61 -9.82
C ASP A 109 -3.30 -0.13 -11.05
N ARG A 110 -3.49 1.11 -11.48
CA ARG A 110 -2.70 1.71 -12.57
C ARG A 110 -1.22 1.80 -12.23
N LYS A 111 -0.88 2.24 -11.02
CA LYS A 111 0.51 2.29 -10.54
C LYS A 111 1.13 0.90 -10.50
N GLN A 112 0.40 -0.10 -10.04
CA GLN A 112 0.83 -1.50 -10.04
C GLN A 112 1.08 -1.99 -11.47
N GLN A 113 0.14 -1.75 -12.39
CA GLN A 113 0.26 -2.15 -13.79
C GLN A 113 1.47 -1.50 -14.48
N SER A 114 1.64 -0.18 -14.30
CA SER A 114 2.80 0.55 -14.86
C SER A 114 4.10 0.02 -14.27
N SER A 115 4.18 -0.15 -12.94
CA SER A 115 5.38 -0.67 -12.29
C SER A 115 5.72 -2.10 -12.73
N MET A 116 4.72 -2.96 -12.93
CA MET A 116 4.95 -4.29 -13.48
C MET A 116 5.47 -4.25 -14.91
N LEU A 117 4.92 -3.36 -15.75
CA LEU A 117 5.40 -3.18 -17.13
C LEU A 117 6.85 -2.68 -17.15
N ASP A 118 7.18 -1.68 -16.34
CA ASP A 118 8.54 -1.13 -16.25
C ASP A 118 9.54 -2.19 -15.78
N LYS A 119 9.17 -2.97 -14.76
CA LYS A 119 9.99 -4.08 -14.26
C LYS A 119 10.16 -5.19 -15.30
N GLN A 120 9.12 -5.51 -16.06
CA GLN A 120 9.19 -6.49 -17.14
C GLN A 120 10.15 -6.03 -18.25
N GLN A 121 10.08 -4.75 -18.65
CA GLN A 121 11.00 -4.18 -19.62
C GLN A 121 12.44 -4.16 -19.10
N SER A 122 12.64 -3.82 -17.83
CA SER A 122 13.95 -3.83 -17.18
C SER A 122 14.56 -5.24 -17.14
N TRP A 123 13.77 -6.25 -16.77
CA TRP A 123 14.21 -7.65 -16.75
C TRP A 123 14.59 -8.14 -18.15
N GLN A 124 13.76 -7.87 -19.17
CA GLN A 124 14.07 -8.20 -20.56
C GLN A 124 15.34 -7.48 -21.04
N GLY A 125 15.50 -6.20 -20.69
CA GLY A 125 16.71 -5.42 -20.97
C GLY A 125 17.95 -6.03 -20.32
N GLY A 126 17.84 -6.45 -19.06
CA GLY A 126 18.87 -7.15 -18.31
C GLY A 126 19.28 -8.47 -18.96
N GLN A 127 18.33 -9.32 -19.34
CA GLN A 127 18.62 -10.57 -20.07
C GLN A 127 19.35 -10.30 -21.38
N ASN A 128 18.85 -9.36 -22.19
CA ASN A 128 19.50 -8.99 -23.45
C ASN A 128 20.92 -8.44 -23.24
N ALA A 129 21.17 -7.71 -22.16
CA ALA A 129 22.49 -7.20 -21.82
C ALA A 129 23.44 -8.33 -21.41
N LEU A 130 22.97 -9.31 -20.63
CA LEU A 130 23.72 -10.52 -20.28
C LEU A 130 24.06 -11.33 -21.53
N ASP A 131 23.11 -11.52 -22.44
CA ASP A 131 23.30 -12.23 -23.70
C ASP A 131 24.40 -11.60 -24.55
N ARG A 132 24.34 -10.28 -24.72
CA ARG A 132 25.36 -9.54 -25.48
C ARG A 132 26.72 -9.60 -24.79
N THR A 133 26.76 -9.43 -23.47
CA THR A 133 28.01 -9.48 -22.70
C THR A 133 28.67 -10.85 -22.86
N GLN A 134 27.90 -11.93 -22.78
CA GLN A 134 28.45 -13.26 -23.02
C GLN A 134 28.92 -13.47 -24.45
N GLN A 135 28.16 -13.02 -25.45
CA GLN A 135 28.58 -13.13 -26.84
C GLN A 135 29.93 -12.44 -27.06
N LEU A 136 30.11 -11.24 -26.50
CA LEU A 136 31.35 -10.48 -26.57
C LEU A 136 32.50 -11.15 -25.80
N THR A 137 32.23 -11.68 -24.61
CA THR A 137 33.23 -12.40 -23.81
C THR A 137 33.72 -13.67 -24.52
N MET A 138 32.80 -14.47 -25.07
CA MET A 138 33.19 -15.66 -25.84
C MET A 138 33.99 -15.28 -27.08
N GLN A 139 33.50 -14.32 -27.87
CA GLN A 139 34.20 -13.86 -29.07
C GLN A 139 35.60 -13.30 -28.74
N GLY A 140 35.73 -12.54 -27.65
CA GLY A 140 37.01 -11.99 -27.20
C GLY A 140 37.98 -13.08 -26.74
N ASN A 141 37.50 -14.09 -26.02
CA ASN A 141 38.31 -15.23 -25.58
C ASN A 141 38.73 -16.10 -26.77
N ASP A 142 37.82 -16.37 -27.71
CA ASP A 142 38.12 -17.10 -28.94
C ASP A 142 39.20 -16.39 -29.76
N PHE A 143 39.08 -15.06 -29.92
CA PHE A 143 40.09 -14.28 -30.64
C PHE A 143 41.46 -14.32 -29.96
N LYS A 144 41.52 -14.12 -28.63
CA LYS A 144 42.77 -14.18 -27.85
C LYS A 144 43.42 -15.57 -27.94
N ASN A 145 42.62 -16.62 -27.78
CA ASN A 145 43.10 -18.00 -27.87
C ASN A 145 43.62 -18.30 -29.28
N GLN A 146 42.87 -17.93 -30.32
CA GLN A 146 43.26 -18.15 -31.71
C GLN A 146 44.54 -17.39 -32.08
N ALA A 147 44.71 -16.15 -31.63
CA ALA A 147 45.91 -15.36 -31.90
C ALA A 147 47.16 -15.97 -31.24
N ALA A 148 47.04 -16.41 -29.97
CA ALA A 148 48.13 -17.08 -29.26
C ALA A 148 48.52 -18.40 -29.95
N LEU A 149 47.53 -19.20 -30.35
CA LEU A 149 47.75 -20.44 -31.09
C LEU A 149 48.42 -20.23 -32.43
N ASN A 150 47.93 -19.28 -33.23
CA ASN A 150 48.49 -19.02 -34.55
C ASN A 150 49.98 -18.67 -34.44
N THR A 151 50.35 -17.90 -33.42
CA THR A 151 51.74 -17.53 -33.12
C THR A 151 52.57 -18.77 -32.74
N GLN A 152 52.04 -19.64 -31.87
CA GLN A 152 52.76 -20.83 -31.41
C GLN A 152 52.89 -21.90 -32.52
N ASN A 153 51.83 -22.15 -33.27
CA ASN A 153 51.83 -23.06 -34.42
C ASN A 153 52.79 -22.58 -35.50
N ALA A 154 52.81 -21.29 -35.83
CA ALA A 154 53.74 -20.75 -36.80
C ALA A 154 55.21 -20.99 -36.41
N ALA A 155 55.55 -20.85 -35.12
CA ALA A 155 56.89 -21.13 -34.62
C ALA A 155 57.28 -22.61 -34.72
N LEU A 156 56.37 -23.51 -34.31
CA LEU A 156 56.59 -24.96 -34.39
C LEU A 156 56.68 -25.45 -35.84
N GLN A 157 55.83 -24.93 -36.72
CA GLN A 157 55.80 -25.29 -38.14
C GLN A 157 57.08 -24.83 -38.85
N LYS A 158 57.54 -23.61 -38.57
CA LYS A 158 58.84 -23.13 -39.08
C LYS A 158 60.00 -24.03 -38.65
N ALA A 159 60.03 -24.47 -37.39
CA ALA A 159 61.07 -25.38 -36.89
C ALA A 159 61.00 -26.76 -37.57
N ARG A 160 59.79 -27.27 -37.81
CA ARG A 160 59.56 -28.54 -38.52
C ARG A 160 60.03 -28.46 -39.97
N ASP A 161 59.66 -27.41 -40.68
CA ASP A 161 59.98 -27.24 -42.11
C ASP A 161 61.50 -27.16 -42.35
N GLN A 162 62.24 -26.54 -41.43
CA GLN A 162 63.70 -26.50 -41.46
C GLN A 162 64.33 -27.91 -41.38
N LEU A 163 63.80 -28.78 -40.52
CA LEU A 163 64.29 -30.16 -40.38
C LEU A 163 63.88 -31.03 -41.57
N LEU A 164 62.67 -30.84 -42.11
CA LEU A 164 62.23 -31.53 -43.33
C LEU A 164 63.10 -31.17 -44.54
N TYR A 165 63.53 -29.91 -44.65
CA TYR A 165 64.45 -29.49 -45.69
C TYR A 165 65.83 -30.20 -45.57
N GLN A 166 66.37 -30.30 -44.35
CA GLN A 166 67.61 -31.06 -44.10
C GLN A 166 67.45 -32.56 -44.43
N GLN A 167 66.26 -33.12 -44.17
CA GLN A 167 65.92 -34.49 -44.55
C GLN A 167 65.95 -34.70 -46.06
N GLN A 168 65.37 -33.79 -46.83
CA GLN A 168 65.36 -33.85 -48.30
C GLN A 168 66.76 -33.75 -48.89
N LEU A 169 67.64 -32.97 -48.26
CA LEU A 169 69.05 -32.85 -48.65
C LEU A 169 69.93 -34.03 -48.21
N GLY A 170 69.39 -34.99 -47.45
CA GLY A 170 70.16 -36.12 -46.91
C GLY A 170 71.16 -35.74 -45.81
N THR A 171 71.03 -34.55 -45.22
CA THR A 171 71.97 -33.99 -44.21
C THR A 171 71.42 -34.08 -42.78
N LEU A 172 70.24 -34.68 -42.59
CA LEU A 172 69.58 -34.78 -41.29
C LEU A 172 70.31 -35.75 -40.35
N SER A 173 70.66 -35.28 -39.15
CA SER A 173 71.25 -36.12 -38.10
C SER A 173 70.21 -37.01 -37.40
N ALA A 174 70.67 -38.03 -36.67
CA ALA A 174 69.80 -38.87 -35.83
C ALA A 174 69.03 -38.04 -34.78
N GLU A 175 69.69 -37.02 -34.21
CA GLU A 175 69.08 -36.05 -33.28
C GLU A 175 68.01 -35.21 -33.97
N GLY A 176 68.25 -34.76 -35.21
CA GLY A 176 67.26 -34.04 -36.02
C GLY A 176 66.04 -34.89 -36.37
N ALA A 177 66.24 -36.17 -36.67
CA ALA A 177 65.15 -37.13 -36.91
C ALA A 177 64.29 -37.37 -35.65
N GLN A 178 64.91 -37.39 -34.46
CA GLN A 178 64.19 -37.49 -33.20
C GLN A 178 63.42 -36.20 -32.89
N ARG A 179 64.04 -35.03 -33.11
CA ARG A 179 63.39 -33.73 -32.95
C ARG A 179 62.16 -33.55 -33.84
N LEU A 180 62.20 -34.09 -35.07
CA LEU A 180 61.06 -34.07 -35.98
C LEU A 180 59.86 -34.85 -35.41
N LYS A 181 60.09 -36.04 -34.85
CA LYS A 181 59.04 -36.83 -34.18
C LYS A 181 58.46 -36.11 -32.97
N GLU A 182 59.30 -35.43 -32.19
CA GLU A 182 58.87 -34.63 -31.04
C GLU A 182 58.00 -33.44 -31.46
N LEU A 183 58.37 -32.74 -32.55
CA LEU A 183 57.60 -31.61 -33.08
C LEU A 183 56.22 -32.04 -33.59
N ASP A 184 56.13 -33.16 -34.30
CA ASP A 184 54.84 -33.71 -34.77
C ASP A 184 53.93 -34.09 -33.58
N ALA A 185 54.51 -34.68 -32.51
CA ALA A 185 53.77 -34.98 -31.28
C ALA A 185 53.33 -33.71 -30.53
N GLN A 186 54.18 -32.68 -30.47
CA GLN A 186 53.85 -31.39 -29.84
C GLN A 186 52.70 -30.67 -30.57
N LEU A 187 52.73 -30.63 -31.90
CA LEU A 187 51.65 -30.06 -32.71
C LEU A 187 50.31 -30.77 -32.44
N LYS A 188 50.32 -32.10 -32.38
CA LYS A 188 49.12 -32.89 -32.08
C LYS A 188 48.59 -32.62 -30.67
N ASN A 189 49.45 -32.61 -29.66
CA ASN A 189 49.06 -32.32 -28.28
C ASN A 189 48.52 -30.90 -28.10
N GLN A 190 49.09 -29.91 -28.81
CA GLN A 190 48.63 -28.52 -28.75
C GLN A 190 47.21 -28.36 -29.28
N MET A 191 46.87 -29.03 -30.39
CA MET A 191 45.49 -29.03 -30.90
C MET A 191 44.50 -29.65 -29.90
N THR A 192 44.87 -30.76 -29.24
CA THR A 192 44.01 -31.41 -28.24
C THR A 192 43.78 -30.53 -27.01
N LEU A 193 44.84 -29.95 -26.45
CA LEU A 193 44.73 -29.04 -25.30
C LEU A 193 43.88 -27.81 -25.63
N ASN A 194 44.00 -27.29 -26.86
CA ASN A 194 43.21 -26.15 -27.27
C ASN A 194 41.72 -26.46 -27.37
N ASN A 195 41.36 -27.59 -27.99
CA ASN A 195 39.97 -28.02 -28.08
C ASN A 195 39.37 -28.23 -26.69
N GLN A 196 40.13 -28.77 -25.73
CA GLN A 196 39.69 -28.87 -24.34
C GLN A 196 39.53 -27.49 -23.71
N GLN A 197 40.48 -26.58 -23.86
CA GLN A 197 40.41 -25.24 -23.27
C GLN A 197 39.20 -24.44 -23.76
N ASN A 198 38.87 -24.52 -25.07
CA ASN A 198 37.69 -23.85 -25.61
C ASN A 198 36.38 -24.46 -25.06
N GLN A 199 36.34 -25.79 -24.86
CA GLN A 199 35.21 -26.45 -24.20
C GLN A 199 35.07 -26.02 -22.73
N TRP A 200 36.17 -25.88 -21.99
CA TRP A 200 36.13 -25.39 -20.61
C TRP A 200 35.66 -23.93 -20.52
N ASN A 201 36.22 -23.05 -21.34
CA ASN A 201 35.86 -21.63 -21.35
C ASN A 201 34.38 -21.42 -21.68
N SER A 202 33.84 -22.20 -22.62
CA SER A 202 32.41 -22.15 -22.96
C SER A 202 31.53 -22.69 -21.84
N ALA A 203 31.91 -23.79 -21.19
CA ALA A 203 31.17 -24.35 -20.05
C ALA A 203 31.16 -23.40 -18.84
N GLU A 204 32.27 -22.72 -18.59
CA GLU A 204 32.39 -21.76 -17.48
C GLU A 204 31.56 -20.49 -17.75
N ALA A 205 31.63 -19.95 -18.97
CA ALA A 205 30.77 -18.85 -19.39
C ALA A 205 29.27 -19.19 -19.32
N GLN A 206 28.88 -20.44 -19.57
CA GLN A 206 27.49 -20.90 -19.40
C GLN A 206 27.08 -20.93 -17.92
N LYS A 207 27.95 -21.43 -17.03
CA LYS A 207 27.68 -21.43 -15.59
C LYS A 207 27.53 -20.02 -15.03
N GLU A 208 28.42 -19.12 -15.43
CA GLU A 208 28.38 -17.71 -15.00
C GLU A 208 27.07 -17.04 -15.44
N ARG A 209 26.65 -17.24 -16.69
CA ARG A 209 25.33 -16.79 -17.19
C ARG A 209 24.20 -17.33 -16.33
N GLN A 210 24.20 -18.63 -16.02
CA GLN A 210 23.12 -19.24 -15.24
C GLN A 210 23.04 -18.63 -13.84
N GLN A 211 24.17 -18.38 -13.19
CA GLN A 211 24.21 -17.70 -11.90
C GLN A 211 23.65 -16.28 -11.99
N GLN A 212 24.06 -15.51 -13.00
CA GLN A 212 23.59 -14.14 -13.21
C GLN A 212 22.08 -14.09 -13.50
N LEU A 213 21.56 -15.03 -14.30
CA LEU A 213 20.12 -15.19 -14.55
C LEU A 213 19.35 -15.53 -13.28
N THR A 214 19.83 -16.46 -12.46
CA THR A 214 19.18 -16.81 -11.19
C THR A 214 19.11 -15.62 -10.23
N VAL A 215 20.16 -14.80 -10.17
CA VAL A 215 20.16 -13.57 -9.35
C VAL A 215 19.11 -12.59 -9.88
N LEU A 216 19.06 -12.37 -11.20
CA LEU A 216 18.10 -11.47 -11.83
C LEU A 216 16.64 -11.91 -11.61
N GLU A 217 16.36 -13.22 -11.74
CA GLU A 217 15.05 -13.81 -11.47
C GLU A 217 14.64 -13.63 -10.00
N LYS A 218 15.57 -13.86 -9.07
CA LYS A 218 15.31 -13.68 -7.63
C LYS A 218 15.02 -12.22 -7.29
N GLN A 219 15.77 -11.27 -7.86
CA GLN A 219 15.55 -9.84 -7.66
C GLN A 219 14.17 -9.43 -8.18
N PHE A 220 13.81 -9.84 -9.40
CA PHE A 220 12.49 -9.57 -9.96
C PHE A 220 11.36 -10.15 -9.09
N GLY A 221 11.51 -11.38 -8.59
CA GLY A 221 10.57 -12.00 -7.66
C GLY A 221 10.42 -11.26 -6.32
N GLN A 222 11.53 -10.77 -5.75
CA GLN A 222 11.50 -9.98 -4.52
C GLN A 222 10.80 -8.62 -4.73
N GLU A 223 11.12 -7.92 -5.81
CA GLU A 223 10.56 -6.61 -6.11
C GLU A 223 9.07 -6.66 -6.45
N THR A 224 8.61 -7.72 -7.12
CA THR A 224 7.18 -7.93 -7.39
C THR A 224 6.42 -8.24 -6.11
N SER A 225 7.00 -9.04 -5.21
CA SER A 225 6.41 -9.30 -3.88
C SER A 225 6.31 -8.03 -3.03
N GLN A 226 7.34 -7.18 -3.01
CA GLN A 226 7.30 -5.90 -2.30
C GLN A 226 6.22 -4.97 -2.83
N LEU A 227 6.05 -4.90 -4.16
CA LEU A 227 4.98 -4.11 -4.78
C LEU A 227 3.59 -4.60 -4.33
N ALA A 228 3.38 -5.92 -4.32
CA ALA A 228 2.13 -6.49 -3.83
C ALA A 228 1.87 -6.17 -2.36
N GLN A 229 2.91 -6.24 -1.51
CA GLN A 229 2.82 -5.86 -0.10
C GLN A 229 2.49 -4.37 0.08
N GLN A 230 3.06 -3.48 -0.73
CA GLN A 230 2.80 -2.05 -0.67
C GLN A 230 1.35 -1.71 -1.04
N VAL A 231 0.82 -2.34 -2.09
CA VAL A 231 -0.61 -2.19 -2.47
C VAL A 231 -1.50 -2.62 -1.32
N ALA A 232 -1.24 -3.80 -0.74
CA ALA A 232 -2.00 -4.30 0.41
C ALA A 232 -1.92 -3.37 1.63
N ALA A 233 -0.72 -2.86 1.96
CA ALA A 233 -0.53 -1.94 3.08
C ALA A 233 -1.23 -0.59 2.88
N ASN A 234 -1.18 -0.04 1.66
CA ASN A 234 -1.87 1.21 1.33
C ASN A 234 -3.39 1.06 1.46
N THR A 235 -3.96 -0.02 0.92
CA THR A 235 -5.40 -0.27 1.05
C THR A 235 -5.81 -0.53 2.50
N HIS A 236 -4.96 -1.21 3.28
CA HIS A 236 -5.16 -1.38 4.71
C HIS A 236 -5.13 -0.03 5.46
N GLY A 237 -4.19 0.87 5.11
CA GLY A 237 -4.12 2.22 5.69
C GLY A 237 -5.38 3.05 5.42
N MET A 238 -5.96 2.93 4.21
CA MET A 238 -7.23 3.59 3.89
C MET A 238 -8.39 3.08 4.76
N TYR A 239 -8.48 1.76 4.99
CA TYR A 239 -9.47 1.18 5.90
C TYR A 239 -9.34 1.71 7.33
N LEU A 240 -8.12 1.68 7.88
CA LEU A 240 -7.87 2.18 9.24
C LEU A 240 -8.20 3.66 9.35
N SER A 241 -7.86 4.47 8.35
CA SER A 241 -8.20 5.89 8.32
C SER A 241 -9.72 6.13 8.29
N ALA A 242 -10.47 5.31 7.54
CA ALA A 242 -11.93 5.41 7.49
C ALA A 242 -12.57 5.04 8.84
N ILE A 243 -12.08 3.98 9.49
CA ILE A 243 -12.52 3.60 10.85
C ILE A 243 -12.20 4.71 11.85
N ASP A 244 -10.97 5.23 11.84
CA ASP A 244 -10.52 6.25 12.79
C ASP A 244 -11.34 7.54 12.67
N THR A 245 -11.71 7.92 11.44
CA THR A 245 -12.60 9.06 11.18
C THR A 245 -13.99 8.82 11.76
N ALA A 246 -14.58 7.64 11.54
CA ALA A 246 -15.89 7.29 12.08
C ALA A 246 -15.90 7.25 13.61
N MET A 247 -14.85 6.68 14.22
CA MET A 247 -14.68 6.59 15.67
C MET A 247 -14.44 7.97 16.31
N SER A 248 -13.63 8.81 15.68
CA SER A 248 -13.37 10.18 16.14
C SER A 248 -14.65 11.02 16.12
N SER A 249 -15.44 10.94 15.04
CA SER A 249 -16.75 11.61 14.95
C SER A 249 -17.70 11.14 16.06
N TYR A 250 -17.78 9.83 16.32
CA TYR A 250 -18.57 9.31 17.44
C TYR A 250 -18.10 9.86 18.80
N ASN A 251 -16.78 9.86 19.05
CA ASN A 251 -16.21 10.33 20.32
C ASN A 251 -16.44 11.83 20.56
N GLU A 252 -16.28 12.67 19.53
CA GLU A 252 -16.57 14.10 19.61
C GLU A 252 -18.05 14.36 19.91
N ARG A 253 -18.94 13.66 19.20
CA ARG A 253 -20.40 13.76 19.42
C ARG A 253 -20.79 13.26 20.81
N TYR A 254 -20.14 12.21 21.30
CA TYR A 254 -20.41 11.66 22.63
C TYR A 254 -20.04 12.68 23.71
N ALA A 255 -18.86 13.30 23.57
CA ALA A 255 -18.42 14.35 24.47
C ALA A 255 -19.39 15.55 24.46
N ALA A 256 -19.85 15.99 23.28
CA ALA A 256 -20.80 17.08 23.14
C ALA A 256 -22.17 16.77 23.81
N LEU A 257 -22.71 15.58 23.56
CA LEU A 257 -23.98 15.13 24.16
C LEU A 257 -23.90 15.04 25.70
N MET A 258 -22.77 14.58 26.22
CA MET A 258 -22.55 14.48 27.66
C MET A 258 -22.36 15.85 28.30
N ALA A 259 -21.69 16.78 27.64
CA ALA A 259 -21.47 18.15 28.13
C ALA A 259 -22.73 19.04 28.10
N ASP A 260 -23.71 18.73 27.27
CA ASP A 260 -24.94 19.54 27.14
C ASP A 260 -25.89 19.34 28.34
N SER A 261 -26.02 20.34 29.21
CA SER A 261 -26.92 20.29 30.37
C SER A 261 -28.40 20.55 30.06
N THR A 262 -28.74 20.90 28.81
CA THR A 262 -30.09 21.32 28.40
C THR A 262 -30.94 20.14 27.91
N ILE A 263 -30.32 19.03 27.51
CA ILE A 263 -31.00 17.82 27.04
C ILE A 263 -31.38 16.95 28.25
N LYS A 264 -32.65 16.49 28.29
CA LYS A 264 -33.15 15.59 29.35
C LYS A 264 -32.46 14.23 29.27
N THR A 265 -32.26 13.60 30.43
CA THR A 265 -31.55 12.31 30.55
C THR A 265 -32.12 11.18 29.69
N ALA A 266 -33.45 11.12 29.55
CA ALA A 266 -34.12 10.15 28.68
C ALA A 266 -33.80 10.38 27.20
N ASP A 267 -33.80 11.64 26.76
CA ASP A 267 -33.49 12.02 25.38
C ASP A 267 -32.00 11.77 25.06
N LYS A 268 -31.11 12.05 26.02
CA LYS A 268 -29.68 11.69 25.92
C LYS A 268 -29.46 10.20 25.70
N THR A 269 -30.23 9.36 26.38
CA THR A 269 -30.10 7.89 26.27
C THR A 269 -30.52 7.40 24.89
N THR A 270 -31.62 7.95 24.36
CA THR A 270 -32.08 7.66 22.99
C THR A 270 -31.06 8.11 21.94
N MET A 271 -30.53 9.33 22.08
CA MET A 271 -29.49 9.86 21.20
C MET A 271 -28.22 9.00 21.24
N LEU A 272 -27.77 8.58 22.42
CA LEU A 272 -26.61 7.71 22.57
C LEU A 272 -26.79 6.36 21.86
N ASN A 273 -27.97 5.75 21.99
CA ASN A 273 -28.27 4.48 21.33
C ASN A 273 -28.31 4.65 19.80
N ASN A 274 -28.88 5.75 19.30
CA ASN A 274 -28.87 6.06 17.88
C ASN A 274 -27.44 6.24 17.35
N MET A 275 -26.59 6.98 18.08
CA MET A 275 -25.18 7.16 17.71
C MET A 275 -24.39 5.83 17.68
N LYS A 276 -24.64 4.93 18.63
CA LYS A 276 -24.02 3.59 18.66
C LYS A 276 -24.46 2.75 17.46
N ASN A 277 -25.75 2.78 17.14
CA ASN A 277 -26.29 2.04 16.00
C ASN A 277 -25.74 2.58 14.67
N GLU A 278 -25.60 3.90 14.55
CA GLU A 278 -25.00 4.57 13.40
C GLU A 278 -23.53 4.16 13.22
N LEU A 279 -22.73 4.23 14.29
CA LEU A 279 -21.33 3.78 14.29
C LEU A 279 -21.21 2.30 13.87
N ASN A 280 -21.99 1.41 14.48
CA ASN A 280 -21.93 -0.03 14.16
C ASN A 280 -22.32 -0.32 12.70
N SER A 281 -23.31 0.41 12.17
CA SER A 281 -23.72 0.29 10.76
C SER A 281 -22.59 0.72 9.82
N THR A 282 -21.95 1.86 10.11
CA THR A 282 -20.80 2.37 9.35
C THR A 282 -19.60 1.43 9.39
N LEU A 283 -19.26 0.89 10.56
CA LEU A 283 -18.17 -0.08 10.72
C LEU A 283 -18.44 -1.38 9.94
N THR A 284 -19.66 -1.92 10.04
CA THR A 284 -20.06 -3.13 9.29
C THR A 284 -20.01 -2.91 7.78
N MET A 285 -20.36 -1.71 7.32
CA MET A 285 -20.28 -1.34 5.92
C MET A 285 -18.83 -1.28 5.43
N TYR A 286 -17.93 -0.58 6.15
CA TYR A 286 -16.52 -0.56 5.80
C TYR A 286 -15.93 -1.97 5.78
N GLN A 287 -16.25 -2.81 6.77
CA GLN A 287 -15.79 -4.20 6.78
C GLN A 287 -16.18 -4.95 5.50
N LYS A 288 -17.43 -4.80 5.03
CA LYS A 288 -17.90 -5.43 3.78
C LYS A 288 -17.27 -4.84 2.51
N LEU A 289 -17.04 -3.54 2.49
CA LEU A 289 -16.45 -2.86 1.34
C LEU A 289 -15.00 -3.28 1.15
N TYR A 290 -14.24 -3.39 2.25
CA TYR A 290 -12.84 -3.77 2.21
C TYR A 290 -12.58 -5.29 2.17
N SER A 291 -13.49 -6.12 2.65
CA SER A 291 -13.36 -7.60 2.60
C SER A 291 -13.52 -8.19 1.19
N ASN A 292 -14.13 -7.46 0.25
CA ASN A 292 -14.41 -7.95 -1.10
C ASN A 292 -13.32 -7.57 -2.13
N ILE A 293 -12.20 -7.00 -1.69
CA ILE A 293 -11.14 -6.54 -2.58
C ILE A 293 -10.11 -7.65 -2.79
N ASN A 294 -9.91 -8.08 -4.04
CA ASN A 294 -9.02 -9.19 -4.41
C ASN A 294 -7.55 -9.02 -3.98
N THR A 295 -7.08 -7.81 -3.73
CA THR A 295 -5.70 -7.53 -3.26
C THR A 295 -5.53 -7.70 -1.74
N ILE A 296 -6.63 -7.92 -1.01
CA ILE A 296 -6.67 -8.02 0.44
C ILE A 296 -7.31 -9.36 0.83
N ASN A 297 -6.50 -10.39 1.03
CA ASN A 297 -6.94 -11.55 1.80
C ASN A 297 -6.12 -11.79 3.08
N PRO A 298 -6.13 -10.87 4.07
CA PRO A 298 -5.72 -11.13 5.43
C PRO A 298 -6.96 -11.36 6.33
N ASP A 299 -6.75 -12.15 7.38
CA ASP A 299 -7.73 -12.45 8.42
C ASP A 299 -8.01 -11.20 9.28
N TRP A 300 -9.10 -10.50 8.96
CA TRP A 300 -9.54 -9.25 9.61
C TRP A 300 -9.98 -9.41 11.07
N THR A 301 -10.05 -10.64 11.59
CA THR A 301 -10.48 -10.91 12.97
C THR A 301 -9.42 -10.60 14.04
N LYS A 302 -8.19 -10.23 13.65
CA LYS A 302 -7.03 -10.10 14.54
C LYS A 302 -6.63 -8.67 14.92
N PHE A 303 -7.32 -7.64 14.44
CA PHE A 303 -7.05 -6.26 14.85
C PHE A 303 -7.79 -5.91 16.15
N PRO A 304 -7.18 -5.10 17.04
CA PRO A 304 -7.62 -4.97 18.41
C PRO A 304 -9.05 -4.46 18.49
N THR A 305 -9.91 -5.26 19.12
CA THR A 305 -11.22 -4.83 19.58
C THR A 305 -11.00 -3.77 20.66
N THR A 306 -11.05 -2.50 20.27
CA THR A 306 -11.13 -1.41 21.24
C THR A 306 -12.41 -1.58 22.04
N SER A 307 -12.27 -2.02 23.30
CA SER A 307 -13.37 -2.09 24.24
C SER A 307 -13.87 -0.68 24.51
N LEU A 308 -15.00 -0.32 23.91
CA LEU A 308 -15.75 0.86 24.28
C LEU A 308 -16.51 0.57 25.59
N PRO A 309 -16.61 1.54 26.51
CA PRO A 309 -17.50 1.41 27.67
C PRO A 309 -18.94 1.12 27.20
N GLY A 310 -19.40 -0.11 27.43
CA GLY A 310 -20.77 -0.53 27.13
C GLY A 310 -21.07 -0.88 25.67
N VAL A 311 -20.09 -1.35 24.89
CA VAL A 311 -20.34 -2.04 23.61
C VAL A 311 -19.53 -3.34 23.60
N LYS A 312 -20.21 -4.48 23.55
CA LYS A 312 -19.58 -5.76 23.19
C LYS A 312 -19.72 -5.91 21.69
N VAL A 313 -18.59 -5.84 20.99
CA VAL A 313 -18.52 -6.26 19.59
C VAL A 313 -18.28 -7.77 19.62
N SER A 314 -19.25 -8.53 19.11
CA SER A 314 -19.15 -9.96 18.86
C SER A 314 -18.62 -10.21 17.46
#